data_AF-A0A0F8ZBN9-F1
#
_entry.id   AF-A0A0F8ZBN9-F1
#
_cell.length_a   1.000
_cell.length_b   1.000
_cell.length_c   1.000
_cell.angle_alpha   90.00
_cell.angle_beta   90.00
_cell.angle_gamma   90.00
#
_symmetry.space_group_name_H-M   'P 1'
#
loop_
_entity.id
_entity.type
_entity.pdbx_description
1 polymer ?
#
loop_
_entity_poly.entity_id
_entity_poly.type
_entity_poly.pdbx_seq_one_letter_code
_entity_poly.pdbx_strand_id
1 'polypeptide(L)'
;SEKFTIEYKVIEPSGNEAILSTYNGGFNYIQHSTEAQLTLTDNDVDLNSVIPTERTISFTADFGGTALLDVLINGFLYGTQAVNVGGNDYEVSFGSTNDYDTLLGYSDSLMSSSIYSNINPLNKISWQIQDSNYFGAVKHVLVENDITIINPLTYNATVEMDFANLYNRGLILPKFARIKEVYYYNTTNLNKTSIPFGGYVVNSTGHVSWPSESKIHYYYTNRFDEVKDGIIYFDYYASDFSSQLGLSNADGFKIDFIMPSVYWDHTTIEKLIISFNDFLGNAFTKTFWDLDLREYFMDSVKSNYEQDIFGIGKVMVIPLYIPMKELLLSNPYKIFELHLLDSISFTISDSPMWP
;
A
#
# COMPACT_ATOMS: atom_id res chain seq x y z
N SER A 1 -32.28 10.61 -20.67
CA SER A 1 -31.95 9.22 -21.02
C SER A 1 -30.45 9.06 -20.82
N GLU A 2 -30.06 8.59 -19.65
CA GLU A 2 -28.63 8.42 -19.35
C GLU A 2 -28.11 7.15 -20.00
N LYS A 3 -26.93 7.28 -20.59
CA LYS A 3 -26.29 6.30 -21.45
C LYS A 3 -25.47 5.37 -20.57
N PHE A 4 -25.75 4.07 -20.64
CA PHE A 4 -24.89 3.03 -20.08
C PHE A 4 -23.47 3.15 -20.65
N THR A 5 -22.47 3.08 -19.79
CA THR A 5 -21.07 2.89 -20.18
C THR A 5 -20.65 1.52 -19.68
N ILE A 6 -20.28 0.63 -20.59
CA ILE A 6 -19.75 -0.70 -20.25
C ILE A 6 -18.23 -0.57 -20.26
N GLU A 7 -17.60 -0.64 -19.09
CA GLU A 7 -16.16 -0.84 -18.98
C GLU A 7 -15.85 -2.33 -18.85
N TYR A 8 -14.91 -2.82 -19.65
CA TYR A 8 -14.40 -4.19 -19.57
C TYR A 8 -12.90 -4.13 -19.33
N LYS A 9 -12.49 -4.89 -18.32
CA LYS A 9 -11.08 -5.08 -17.98
C LYS A 9 -10.64 -6.39 -18.61
N VAL A 10 -9.61 -6.31 -19.44
CA VAL A 10 -9.04 -7.46 -20.12
C VAL A 10 -7.64 -7.71 -19.57
N ILE A 11 -7.41 -8.93 -19.07
CA ILE A 11 -6.16 -9.36 -18.43
C ILE A 11 -5.51 -10.44 -19.30
N GLU A 12 -4.25 -10.24 -19.70
CA GLU A 12 -3.48 -11.27 -20.40
C GLU A 12 -2.78 -12.23 -19.41
N PRO A 13 -2.29 -13.40 -19.87
CA PRO A 13 -1.63 -14.38 -19.00
C PRO A 13 -0.42 -13.86 -18.23
N SER A 14 0.22 -12.78 -18.71
CA SER A 14 1.34 -12.07 -18.07
C SER A 14 0.92 -11.04 -17.01
N GLY A 15 -0.39 -10.82 -16.81
CA GLY A 15 -0.92 -9.88 -15.81
C GLY A 15 -1.00 -8.42 -16.28
N ASN A 16 -0.75 -8.12 -17.55
CA ASN A 16 -0.94 -6.76 -18.07
C ASN A 16 -2.43 -6.45 -18.28
N GLU A 17 -2.82 -5.21 -17.98
CA GLU A 17 -4.20 -4.73 -18.00
C GLU A 17 -4.40 -3.71 -19.13
N ALA A 18 -5.50 -3.83 -19.88
CA ALA A 18 -5.88 -2.85 -20.90
C ALA A 18 -7.36 -2.45 -20.76
N ILE A 19 -7.61 -1.14 -20.87
CA ILE A 19 -8.95 -0.53 -20.86
C ILE A 19 -9.22 0.02 -22.26
N LEU A 20 -9.35 -0.84 -23.28
CA LEU A 20 -9.72 -0.39 -24.63
C LEU A 20 -10.53 -1.41 -25.44
N SER A 21 -11.34 -0.84 -26.34
CA SER A 21 -12.62 -1.37 -26.81
C SER A 21 -12.61 -2.25 -28.06
N THR A 22 -11.52 -2.98 -28.31
CA THR A 22 -11.43 -3.78 -29.54
C THR A 22 -10.82 -5.14 -29.25
N TYR A 23 -11.69 -6.13 -29.13
CA TYR A 23 -11.37 -7.51 -28.84
C TYR A 23 -10.55 -8.14 -29.99
N ASN A 24 -9.23 -8.21 -29.82
CA ASN A 24 -8.37 -9.09 -30.60
C ASN A 24 -8.02 -10.29 -29.70
N GLY A 25 -8.30 -11.51 -30.16
CA GLY A 25 -8.39 -12.75 -29.36
C GLY A 25 -7.11 -13.28 -28.71
N GLY A 26 -6.35 -12.43 -28.02
CA GLY A 26 -5.14 -12.77 -27.25
C GLY A 26 -5.35 -12.81 -25.73
N PHE A 27 -6.58 -12.71 -25.23
CA PHE A 27 -6.88 -12.60 -23.80
C PHE A 27 -7.80 -13.73 -23.31
N ASN A 28 -7.53 -14.26 -22.12
CA ASN A 28 -8.19 -15.45 -21.58
C ASN A 28 -9.41 -15.16 -20.70
N TYR A 29 -9.51 -13.96 -20.11
CA TYR A 29 -10.54 -13.62 -19.14
C TYR A 29 -11.12 -12.24 -19.43
N ILE A 30 -12.46 -12.16 -19.48
CA ILE A 30 -13.21 -10.91 -19.50
C ILE A 30 -13.81 -10.75 -18.12
N GLN A 31 -13.34 -9.76 -17.36
CA GLN A 31 -14.03 -9.33 -16.14
C GLN A 31 -14.99 -8.22 -16.51
N HIS A 32 -16.27 -8.40 -16.17
CA HIS A 32 -17.28 -7.36 -16.29
C HIS A 32 -17.73 -6.96 -14.88
N SER A 33 -17.81 -5.65 -14.65
CA SER A 33 -18.49 -5.06 -13.50
C SER A 33 -19.87 -4.63 -13.96
N THR A 34 -20.91 -4.94 -13.19
CA THR A 34 -22.24 -4.36 -13.41
C THR A 34 -22.42 -3.26 -12.38
N GLU A 35 -22.33 -2.00 -12.81
CA GLU A 35 -22.74 -0.89 -11.97
C GLU A 35 -24.27 -0.95 -11.81
N ALA A 36 -24.72 -1.24 -10.59
CA ALA A 36 -26.13 -1.21 -10.24
C ALA A 36 -26.43 0.15 -9.59
N GLN A 37 -27.46 0.84 -10.09
CA GLN A 37 -27.92 2.08 -9.46
C GLN A 37 -28.64 1.72 -8.16
N LEU A 38 -28.02 2.04 -7.03
CA LEU A 38 -28.61 1.87 -5.71
C LEU A 38 -29.51 3.08 -5.42
N THR A 39 -30.73 2.81 -4.96
CA THR A 39 -31.60 3.85 -4.38
C THR A 39 -31.41 3.82 -2.88
N LEU A 40 -30.69 4.81 -2.34
CA LEU A 40 -30.50 4.94 -0.91
C LEU A 40 -31.80 5.50 -0.29
N THR A 41 -32.21 4.93 0.85
CA THR A 41 -33.36 5.43 1.62
C THR A 41 -33.05 6.79 2.24
N ASP A 42 -31.78 6.96 2.63
CA ASP A 42 -31.16 8.20 3.08
C ASP A 42 -29.72 8.23 2.51
N ASN A 43 -29.33 9.35 1.92
CA ASN A 43 -28.01 9.54 1.32
C ASN A 43 -27.14 10.52 2.12
N ASP A 44 -27.61 11.00 3.27
CA ASP A 44 -26.87 11.81 4.21
C ASP A 44 -26.59 11.01 5.48
N VAL A 45 -25.31 10.84 5.82
CA VAL A 45 -24.89 10.25 7.09
C VAL A 45 -24.29 11.34 7.95
N ASP A 46 -24.92 11.64 9.08
CA ASP A 46 -24.38 12.57 10.06
C ASP A 46 -23.56 11.82 11.12
N LEU A 47 -22.26 11.69 10.84
CA LEU A 47 -21.29 11.14 11.79
C LEU A 47 -21.10 12.01 13.04
N ASN A 48 -21.73 13.17 13.17
CA ASN A 48 -21.75 13.94 14.43
C ASN A 48 -23.07 13.80 15.18
N SER A 49 -24.05 13.09 14.62
CA SER A 49 -25.33 12.88 15.27
C SER A 49 -25.19 12.01 16.51
N VAL A 50 -25.99 12.32 17.52
CA VAL A 50 -26.20 11.49 18.72
C VAL A 50 -27.31 10.45 18.52
N ILE A 51 -27.99 10.49 17.37
CA ILE A 51 -29.08 9.60 16.99
C ILE A 51 -28.48 8.47 16.12
N PRO A 52 -28.48 7.20 16.58
CA PRO A 52 -27.82 6.12 15.86
C PRO A 52 -28.32 5.89 14.44
N THR A 53 -29.60 6.13 14.17
CA THR A 53 -30.19 5.94 12.83
C THR A 53 -29.70 6.97 11.81
N GLU A 54 -29.25 8.16 12.25
CA GLU A 54 -28.64 9.17 11.38
C GLU A 54 -27.16 8.85 11.08
N ARG A 55 -26.62 7.85 11.76
CA ARG A 55 -25.27 7.28 11.57
C ARG A 55 -25.33 5.92 10.88
N THR A 56 -26.43 5.60 10.20
CA THR A 56 -26.63 4.31 9.55
C THR A 56 -27.02 4.50 8.10
N ILE A 57 -26.37 3.79 7.19
CA ILE A 57 -26.77 3.67 5.78
C ILE A 57 -27.61 2.42 5.64
N SER A 58 -28.79 2.55 5.04
CA SER A 58 -29.65 1.41 4.70
C SER A 58 -30.16 1.50 3.27
N PHE A 59 -30.00 0.43 2.51
CA PHE A 59 -30.55 0.33 1.16
C PHE A 59 -30.92 -1.11 0.81
N THR A 60 -31.81 -1.23 -0.17
CA THR A 60 -32.29 -2.52 -0.66
C THR A 60 -31.78 -2.77 -2.08
N ALA A 61 -31.09 -3.87 -2.32
CA ALA A 61 -30.63 -4.30 -3.65
C ALA A 61 -30.59 -5.82 -3.79
N ASP A 62 -30.66 -6.31 -5.04
CA ASP A 62 -30.41 -7.71 -5.34
C ASP A 62 -28.90 -7.95 -5.44
N PHE A 63 -28.33 -8.58 -4.42
CA PHE A 63 -26.90 -8.87 -4.34
C PHE A 63 -26.50 -10.20 -4.98
N GLY A 64 -27.39 -10.84 -5.75
CA GLY A 64 -27.09 -12.05 -6.52
C GLY A 64 -26.67 -13.26 -5.68
N GLY A 65 -27.11 -13.32 -4.41
CA GLY A 65 -26.75 -14.38 -3.46
C GLY A 65 -25.44 -14.17 -2.70
N THR A 66 -24.82 -13.00 -2.80
CA THR A 66 -23.64 -12.63 -2.00
C THR A 66 -24.02 -12.48 -0.53
N ALA A 67 -23.35 -13.21 0.37
CA ALA A 67 -23.69 -13.23 1.80
C ALA A 67 -23.01 -12.11 2.61
N LEU A 68 -21.92 -11.55 2.09
CA LEU A 68 -21.06 -10.58 2.75
C LEU A 68 -20.64 -9.50 1.75
N LEU A 69 -20.71 -8.23 2.14
CA LEU A 69 -20.26 -7.11 1.31
C LEU A 69 -19.25 -6.28 2.08
N ASP A 70 -18.15 -5.95 1.41
CA ASP A 70 -17.17 -5.01 1.91
C ASP A 70 -17.73 -3.58 1.80
N VAL A 71 -17.70 -2.87 2.92
CA VAL A 71 -18.00 -1.45 3.02
C VAL A 71 -16.72 -0.69 2.73
N LEU A 72 -16.73 0.12 1.68
CA LEU A 72 -15.65 1.05 1.39
C LEU A 72 -16.10 2.48 1.69
N ILE A 73 -15.34 3.23 2.50
CA ILE A 73 -15.53 4.68 2.69
C ILE A 73 -14.38 5.38 2.00
N ASN A 74 -14.67 6.20 0.97
CA ASN A 74 -13.66 6.92 0.19
C ASN A 74 -12.51 6.02 -0.31
N GLY A 75 -12.82 4.78 -0.68
CA GLY A 75 -11.85 3.78 -1.17
C GLY A 75 -11.17 2.94 -0.08
N PHE A 76 -11.44 3.19 1.21
CA PHE A 76 -10.89 2.42 2.32
C PHE A 76 -11.86 1.38 2.84
N LEU A 77 -11.39 0.16 3.14
CA LEU A 77 -12.17 -0.87 3.80
C LEU A 77 -12.53 -0.43 5.21
N TYR A 78 -13.81 -0.17 5.42
CA TYR A 78 -14.40 0.09 6.73
C TYR A 78 -14.74 -1.22 7.46
N GLY A 79 -15.14 -2.25 6.71
CA GLY A 79 -15.39 -3.58 7.24
C GLY A 79 -16.23 -4.42 6.28
N THR A 80 -16.49 -5.67 6.65
CA THR A 80 -17.35 -6.58 5.87
C THR A 80 -18.64 -6.81 6.63
N GLN A 81 -19.78 -6.52 6.00
CA GLN A 81 -21.10 -6.64 6.62
C GLN A 81 -21.93 -7.73 5.92
N ALA A 82 -22.64 -8.52 6.73
CA ALA A 82 -23.55 -9.52 6.19
C ALA A 82 -24.76 -8.87 5.52
N VAL A 83 -25.11 -9.37 4.33
CA VAL A 83 -26.43 -9.09 3.75
C VAL A 83 -27.45 -9.79 4.62
N ASN A 84 -28.49 -9.07 5.08
CA ASN A 84 -29.45 -9.62 6.04
C ASN A 84 -30.02 -10.94 5.52
N VAL A 85 -29.96 -11.98 6.35
CA VAL A 85 -30.28 -13.35 5.95
C VAL A 85 -31.75 -13.43 5.51
N GLY A 86 -31.96 -13.50 4.19
CA GLY A 86 -33.28 -13.63 3.56
C GLY A 86 -33.88 -12.34 2.99
N GLY A 87 -33.15 -11.22 2.97
CA GLY A 87 -33.62 -9.95 2.42
C GLY A 87 -32.64 -9.32 1.42
N ASN A 88 -33.18 -8.50 0.53
CA ASN A 88 -32.42 -7.58 -0.32
C ASN A 88 -31.88 -6.39 0.48
N ASP A 89 -32.04 -6.36 1.80
CA ASP A 89 -31.76 -5.21 2.66
C ASP A 89 -30.35 -5.28 3.23
N TYR A 90 -29.62 -4.17 3.10
CA TYR A 90 -28.27 -3.99 3.59
C TYR A 90 -28.23 -2.78 4.53
N GLU A 91 -27.60 -2.94 5.68
CA GLU A 91 -27.50 -1.91 6.72
C GLU A 91 -26.07 -1.86 7.27
N VAL A 92 -25.49 -0.66 7.32
CA VAL A 92 -24.17 -0.39 7.90
C VAL A 92 -24.30 0.76 8.87
N SER A 93 -23.88 0.53 10.12
CA SER A 93 -23.87 1.57 11.16
C SER A 93 -22.44 2.03 11.48
N PHE A 94 -22.27 3.34 11.67
CA PHE A 94 -21.02 3.99 12.08
C PHE A 94 -20.93 4.20 13.60
N GLY A 95 -21.55 3.29 14.37
CA GLY A 95 -21.57 3.30 15.83
C GLY A 95 -22.35 4.49 16.42
N SER A 96 -22.12 4.77 17.70
CA SER A 96 -22.72 5.91 18.44
C SER A 96 -21.71 7.00 18.80
N THR A 97 -20.43 6.76 18.53
CA THR A 97 -19.30 7.66 18.83
C THR A 97 -18.34 7.69 17.66
N ASN A 98 -17.64 8.82 17.53
CA ASN A 98 -16.51 8.97 16.61
C ASN A 98 -15.24 8.53 17.33
N ASP A 99 -14.85 7.28 17.14
CA ASP A 99 -13.65 6.71 17.74
C ASP A 99 -12.84 5.91 16.71
N TYR A 100 -11.68 5.43 17.15
CA TYR A 100 -10.74 4.67 16.31
C TYR A 100 -11.39 3.43 15.69
N ASP A 101 -12.34 2.79 16.37
CA ASP A 101 -12.99 1.57 15.92
C ASP A 101 -14.13 1.86 14.92
N THR A 102 -14.73 3.05 14.98
CA THR A 102 -15.94 3.40 14.19
C THR A 102 -15.72 4.34 13.01
N LEU A 103 -14.54 4.95 12.85
CA LEU A 103 -14.30 5.94 11.79
C LEU A 103 -13.05 5.74 10.94
N LEU A 104 -12.16 4.83 11.31
CA LEU A 104 -10.96 4.58 10.50
C LEU A 104 -11.30 3.64 9.35
N GLY A 105 -11.28 4.18 8.13
CA GLY A 105 -11.18 3.37 6.93
C GLY A 105 -9.74 2.88 6.78
N TYR A 106 -9.55 1.57 6.63
CA TYR A 106 -8.22 0.99 6.44
C TYR A 106 -7.92 0.77 4.96
N SER A 107 -6.70 1.09 4.53
CA SER A 107 -6.22 0.62 3.22
C SER A 107 -5.84 -0.85 3.30
N ASP A 108 -5.57 -1.45 2.15
CA ASP A 108 -4.87 -2.73 2.12
C ASP A 108 -3.54 -2.64 2.87
N SER A 109 -3.07 -3.80 3.32
CA SER A 109 -1.78 -3.95 4.00
C SER A 109 -0.64 -3.44 3.11
N LEU A 110 0.26 -2.64 3.71
CA LEU A 110 1.50 -2.20 3.08
C LEU A 110 2.65 -3.20 3.29
N MET A 111 2.37 -4.45 3.66
CA MET A 111 3.41 -5.43 3.94
C MET A 111 4.00 -6.00 2.65
N SER A 112 5.28 -5.72 2.42
CA SER A 112 6.03 -6.18 1.26
C SER A 112 6.40 -7.64 1.34
N SER A 113 6.40 -8.31 0.20
CA SER A 113 6.99 -9.66 0.07
C SER A 113 8.50 -9.68 0.36
N SER A 114 9.16 -8.53 0.28
CA SER A 114 10.59 -8.37 0.52
C SER A 114 10.92 -7.80 1.91
N ILE A 115 9.96 -7.80 2.85
CA ILE A 115 10.19 -7.42 4.24
C ILE A 115 11.27 -8.34 4.87
N TYR A 116 12.15 -7.76 5.68
CA TYR A 116 13.24 -8.51 6.33
C TYR A 116 13.57 -7.90 7.69
N SER A 117 14.39 -8.60 8.47
CA SER A 117 14.97 -8.03 9.69
C SER A 117 16.50 -8.18 9.72
N ASN A 118 17.15 -7.40 10.58
CA ASN A 118 18.57 -7.50 10.87
C ASN A 118 18.96 -8.79 11.63
N ILE A 119 17.99 -9.59 12.05
CA ILE A 119 18.19 -10.86 12.75
C ILE A 119 18.62 -11.92 11.74
N ASN A 120 19.82 -12.47 11.88
CA ASN A 120 20.28 -13.57 11.02
C ASN A 120 19.78 -14.93 11.54
N PRO A 121 18.82 -15.59 10.86
CA PRO A 121 18.28 -16.87 11.31
C PRO A 121 19.30 -18.03 11.23
N LEU A 122 20.41 -17.85 10.49
CA LEU A 122 21.44 -18.87 10.32
C LEU A 122 22.44 -18.91 11.49
N ASN A 123 22.45 -17.90 12.37
CA ASN A 123 23.26 -17.87 13.58
C ASN A 123 22.48 -18.41 14.80
N LYS A 124 22.08 -19.68 14.69
CA LYS A 124 21.82 -20.69 15.73
C LYS A 124 20.86 -20.47 16.91
N ILE A 125 20.16 -19.35 17.08
CA ILE A 125 19.17 -19.21 18.19
C ILE A 125 18.06 -18.17 17.92
N SER A 126 18.05 -17.60 16.73
CA SER A 126 17.09 -16.59 16.29
C SER A 126 16.37 -17.08 15.05
N TRP A 127 15.14 -16.65 14.81
CA TRP A 127 14.37 -17.07 13.63
C TRP A 127 13.47 -15.95 13.12
N GLN A 128 13.02 -16.09 11.89
CA GLN A 128 12.07 -15.19 11.25
C GLN A 128 10.92 -16.02 10.68
N ILE A 129 9.72 -15.46 10.69
CA ILE A 129 8.53 -16.02 10.04
C ILE A 129 7.89 -14.93 9.20
N GLN A 130 7.47 -15.30 8.00
CA GLN A 130 6.78 -14.42 7.07
C GLN A 130 5.57 -15.16 6.53
N ASP A 131 4.43 -14.48 6.57
CA ASP A 131 3.17 -14.91 5.97
C ASP A 131 2.61 -13.76 5.10
N SER A 132 1.47 -13.93 4.46
CA SER A 132 0.83 -12.85 3.69
C SER A 132 0.29 -11.73 4.59
N ASN A 133 0.07 -12.01 5.88
CA ASN A 133 -0.58 -11.08 6.81
C ASN A 133 0.30 -10.60 7.97
N TYR A 134 1.44 -11.23 8.22
CA TYR A 134 2.35 -10.81 9.30
C TYR A 134 3.82 -11.11 8.97
N PHE A 135 4.70 -10.39 9.66
CA PHE A 135 6.13 -10.69 9.72
C PHE A 135 6.58 -10.69 11.17
N GLY A 136 7.22 -11.78 11.59
CA GLY A 136 7.76 -11.95 12.94
C GLY A 136 9.26 -12.18 12.91
N ALA A 137 9.97 -11.54 13.83
CA ALA A 137 11.39 -11.80 14.09
C ALA A 137 11.57 -12.10 15.56
N VAL A 138 12.35 -13.14 15.86
CA VAL A 138 12.68 -13.56 17.23
C VAL A 138 14.20 -13.58 17.35
N LYS A 139 14.72 -12.84 18.33
CA LYS A 139 16.12 -12.85 18.72
C LYS A 139 16.32 -13.68 19.99
N HIS A 140 17.51 -14.23 20.15
CA HIS A 140 17.87 -14.79 21.45
C HIS A 140 18.32 -13.68 22.41
N VAL A 141 18.05 -13.82 23.71
CA VAL A 141 18.52 -12.96 24.83
C VAL A 141 20.01 -12.60 24.78
N LEU A 142 20.85 -13.43 24.15
CA LEU A 142 22.29 -13.20 24.06
C LEU A 142 22.68 -12.28 22.87
N VAL A 143 21.71 -11.90 22.04
CA VAL A 143 21.90 -10.96 20.94
C VAL A 143 21.59 -9.55 21.48
N GLU A 144 22.64 -8.80 21.77
CA GLU A 144 22.53 -7.46 22.39
C GLU A 144 22.00 -6.36 21.45
N ASN A 145 21.87 -6.65 20.15
CA ASN A 145 21.37 -5.68 19.18
C ASN A 145 19.84 -5.56 19.23
N ASP A 146 19.34 -4.37 18.88
CA ASP A 146 17.92 -4.12 18.64
C ASP A 146 17.40 -5.01 17.50
N ILE A 147 16.12 -5.36 17.56
CA ILE A 147 15.44 -5.97 16.42
C ILE A 147 15.05 -4.82 15.50
N THR A 148 15.56 -4.83 14.27
CA THR A 148 15.16 -3.90 13.21
C THR A 148 14.50 -4.66 12.09
N ILE A 149 13.22 -4.39 11.86
CA ILE A 149 12.44 -4.89 10.72
C ILE A 149 12.35 -3.78 9.68
N ILE A 150 12.63 -4.09 8.43
CA ILE A 150 12.59 -3.16 7.31
C ILE A 150 11.61 -3.72 6.28
N ASN A 151 10.61 -2.91 5.97
CA ASN A 151 9.57 -3.19 4.99
C ASN A 151 9.77 -2.27 3.76
N PRO A 152 10.45 -2.75 2.70
CA PRO A 152 10.61 -1.97 1.47
C PRO A 152 9.28 -1.88 0.74
N LEU A 153 8.78 -0.66 0.54
CA LEU A 153 7.55 -0.41 -0.21
C LEU A 153 7.79 -0.33 -1.71
N THR A 154 9.05 -0.15 -2.13
CA THR A 154 9.41 -0.07 -3.54
C THR A 154 10.58 -0.98 -3.91
N TYR A 155 10.68 -1.30 -5.20
CA TYR A 155 11.75 -2.11 -5.76
C TYR A 155 12.22 -1.56 -7.11
N ASN A 156 13.42 -1.98 -7.52
CA ASN A 156 14.01 -1.55 -8.78
C ASN A 156 13.36 -2.28 -9.96
N ALA A 157 12.92 -1.53 -10.96
CA ALA A 157 12.40 -2.07 -12.21
C ALA A 157 13.03 -1.36 -13.40
N THR A 158 13.11 -2.09 -14.52
CA THR A 158 13.60 -1.58 -15.80
C THR A 158 12.63 -1.98 -16.90
N VAL A 159 12.29 -1.03 -17.77
CA VAL A 159 11.49 -1.27 -18.97
C VAL A 159 12.24 -0.74 -20.19
N GLU A 160 12.18 -1.50 -21.27
CA GLU A 160 12.73 -1.12 -22.56
C GLU A 160 11.61 -0.66 -23.49
N MET A 161 11.88 0.41 -24.23
CA MET A 161 11.00 0.93 -25.26
C MET A 161 11.72 0.93 -26.60
N ASP A 162 11.07 0.34 -27.60
CA ASP A 162 11.49 0.49 -28.99
C ASP A 162 11.22 1.93 -29.46
N PHE A 163 12.29 2.59 -29.87
CA PHE A 163 12.31 3.97 -30.34
C PHE A 163 11.44 4.17 -31.57
N ALA A 164 11.25 3.15 -32.42
CA ALA A 164 10.33 3.20 -33.56
C ALA A 164 8.87 3.40 -33.12
N ASN A 165 8.55 3.06 -31.87
CA ASN A 165 7.20 3.12 -31.31
C ASN A 165 6.93 4.39 -30.49
N LEU A 166 7.84 5.38 -30.52
CA LEU A 166 7.79 6.60 -29.69
C LEU A 166 6.40 7.26 -29.61
N TYR A 167 5.66 7.29 -30.72
CA TYR A 167 4.32 7.90 -30.81
C TYR A 167 3.19 6.92 -31.18
N ASN A 168 3.50 5.67 -31.48
CA ASN A 168 2.54 4.72 -32.06
C ASN A 168 2.00 3.71 -31.04
N ARG A 169 2.80 3.39 -30.02
CA ARG A 169 2.41 2.57 -28.88
C ARG A 169 2.82 3.35 -27.64
N GLY A 170 1.85 3.96 -26.96
CA GLY A 170 2.12 4.62 -25.69
C GLY A 170 2.85 3.67 -24.74
N LEU A 171 3.76 4.21 -23.92
CA LEU A 171 4.50 3.42 -22.93
C LEU A 171 3.90 3.67 -21.55
N ILE A 172 3.60 2.59 -20.84
CA ILE A 172 3.18 2.62 -19.44
C ILE A 172 4.23 1.84 -18.66
N LEU A 173 4.77 2.46 -17.62
CA LEU A 173 5.68 1.81 -16.67
C LEU A 173 4.83 1.03 -15.65
N PRO A 174 4.88 -0.32 -15.64
CA PRO A 174 4.08 -1.10 -14.71
C PRO A 174 4.41 -0.77 -13.26
N LYS A 175 3.36 -0.61 -12.43
CA LYS A 175 3.48 -0.35 -10.98
C LYS A 175 4.35 0.87 -10.64
N PHE A 176 4.33 1.88 -11.50
CA PHE A 176 5.20 3.04 -11.37
C PHE A 176 5.03 3.77 -10.03
N ALA A 177 6.14 4.00 -9.34
CA ALA A 177 6.22 4.91 -8.19
C ALA A 177 7.03 6.16 -8.54
N ARG A 178 8.27 5.98 -9.04
CA ARG A 178 9.17 7.11 -9.32
C ARG A 178 10.22 6.78 -10.36
N ILE A 179 10.50 7.70 -11.28
CA ILE A 179 11.59 7.55 -12.25
C ILE A 179 12.96 7.75 -11.58
N LYS A 180 13.93 6.91 -11.92
CA LYS A 180 15.34 7.11 -11.53
C LYS A 180 16.11 7.74 -12.66
N GLU A 181 16.02 7.12 -13.83
CA GLU A 181 16.77 7.52 -15.00
C GLU A 181 16.09 7.01 -16.27
N VAL A 182 16.14 7.83 -17.31
CA VAL A 182 15.77 7.42 -18.67
C VAL A 182 17.02 7.63 -19.52
N TYR A 183 17.40 6.64 -20.31
CA TYR A 183 18.65 6.72 -21.08
C TYR A 183 18.62 5.86 -22.33
N TYR A 184 19.58 6.09 -23.21
CA TYR A 184 19.87 5.25 -24.35
C TYR A 184 21.38 5.16 -24.55
N TYR A 185 21.83 4.22 -25.37
CA TYR A 185 23.24 4.15 -25.80
C TYR A 185 23.37 4.79 -27.18
N ASN A 186 24.39 5.61 -27.42
CA ASN A 186 24.60 6.14 -28.78
C ASN A 186 25.21 5.07 -29.68
N THR A 187 24.79 5.03 -30.95
CA THR A 187 25.37 4.11 -31.95
C THR A 187 26.85 4.41 -32.22
N THR A 188 27.24 5.69 -32.20
CA THR A 188 28.58 6.12 -32.63
C THR A 188 29.69 5.83 -31.61
N ASN A 189 29.42 6.04 -30.32
CA ASN A 189 30.43 5.93 -29.25
C ASN A 189 30.07 4.91 -28.16
N LEU A 190 28.91 4.26 -28.25
CA LEU A 190 28.41 3.28 -27.28
C LEU A 190 28.30 3.79 -25.84
N ASN A 191 28.34 5.11 -25.63
CA ASN A 191 28.19 5.69 -24.31
C ASN A 191 26.71 5.78 -23.91
N LYS A 192 26.44 5.47 -22.64
CA LYS A 192 25.16 5.75 -21.99
C LYS A 192 24.92 7.26 -22.00
N THR A 193 23.76 7.67 -22.51
CA THR A 193 23.33 9.07 -22.54
C THR A 193 22.01 9.19 -21.82
N SER A 194 22.04 9.85 -20.67
CA SER A 194 20.84 10.14 -19.88
C SER A 194 19.98 11.19 -20.59
N ILE A 195 18.68 10.95 -20.60
CA ILE A 195 17.67 11.90 -21.03
C ILE A 195 17.25 12.66 -19.76
N PRO A 196 17.47 13.99 -19.69
CA PRO A 196 17.16 14.76 -18.50
C PRO A 196 15.66 14.90 -18.29
N PHE A 197 15.25 15.21 -17.05
CA PHE A 197 13.89 15.63 -16.73
C PHE A 197 13.44 16.78 -17.65
N GLY A 198 12.21 16.72 -18.14
CA GLY A 198 11.68 17.61 -19.19
C GLY A 198 11.95 17.12 -20.61
N GLY A 199 12.86 16.17 -20.81
CA GLY A 199 12.99 15.40 -22.06
C GLY A 199 11.90 14.32 -22.22
N TYR A 200 11.20 14.02 -21.12
CA TYR A 200 10.06 13.12 -21.02
C TYR A 200 9.18 13.59 -19.86
N VAL A 201 7.92 13.17 -19.85
CA VAL A 201 6.98 13.38 -18.75
C VAL A 201 6.34 12.04 -18.41
N VAL A 202 6.43 11.63 -17.14
CA VAL A 202 5.73 10.46 -16.61
C VAL A 202 4.63 10.95 -15.67
N ASN A 203 3.38 10.53 -15.89
CA ASN A 203 2.27 10.86 -15.01
C ASN A 203 2.22 9.91 -13.79
N SER A 204 1.25 10.13 -12.90
CA SER A 204 1.05 9.31 -11.69
C SER A 204 0.71 7.84 -11.98
N THR A 205 0.22 7.51 -13.18
CA THR A 205 -0.09 6.13 -13.60
C THR A 205 1.04 5.49 -14.40
N GLY A 206 2.21 6.12 -14.49
CA GLY A 206 3.38 5.59 -15.20
C GLY A 206 3.34 5.79 -16.71
N HIS A 207 2.36 6.50 -17.26
CA HIS A 207 2.34 6.81 -18.70
C HIS A 207 3.43 7.80 -19.05
N VAL A 208 4.25 7.41 -20.02
CA VAL A 208 5.34 8.23 -20.54
C VAL A 208 4.86 8.99 -21.77
N SER A 209 5.16 10.29 -21.78
CA SER A 209 4.94 11.17 -22.93
C SER A 209 6.19 11.98 -23.25
N TRP A 210 6.31 12.39 -24.50
CA TRP A 210 7.50 12.98 -25.06
C TRP A 210 7.21 14.40 -25.56
N PRO A 211 7.72 15.44 -24.89
CA PRO A 211 7.59 16.82 -25.34
C PRO A 211 8.20 17.01 -26.75
N SER A 212 7.57 17.82 -27.58
CA SER A 212 8.01 18.08 -28.97
C SER A 212 9.37 18.77 -29.05
N GLU A 213 9.71 19.54 -28.03
CA GLU A 213 10.96 20.25 -27.84
C GLU A 213 12.07 19.35 -27.28
N SER A 214 11.75 18.09 -26.93
CA SER A 214 12.72 17.16 -26.39
C SER A 214 13.77 16.76 -27.43
N LYS A 215 14.99 16.52 -26.96
CA LYS A 215 16.09 16.03 -27.80
C LYS A 215 15.78 14.67 -28.44
N ILE A 216 14.97 13.86 -27.77
CA ILE A 216 14.51 12.56 -28.27
C ILE A 216 13.54 12.72 -29.44
N HIS A 217 12.62 13.69 -29.39
CA HIS A 217 11.77 14.02 -30.54
C HIS A 217 12.61 14.44 -31.77
N TYR A 218 13.62 15.28 -31.56
CA TYR A 218 14.55 15.67 -32.63
C TYR A 218 15.25 14.47 -33.26
N TYR A 219 15.75 13.52 -32.45
CA TYR A 219 16.39 12.30 -32.95
C TYR A 219 15.41 11.41 -33.70
N TYR A 220 14.20 11.24 -33.19
CA TYR A 220 13.17 10.44 -33.85
C TYR A 220 12.88 10.95 -35.26
N THR A 221 12.86 12.28 -35.42
CA THR A 221 12.48 12.93 -36.67
C THR A 221 13.66 13.08 -37.65
N ASN A 222 14.88 13.29 -37.16
CA ASN A 222 16.01 13.72 -38.00
C ASN A 222 17.26 12.82 -37.92
N ARG A 223 17.39 11.99 -36.87
CA ARG A 223 18.61 11.19 -36.59
C ARG A 223 18.26 9.87 -35.90
N PHE A 224 17.40 9.08 -36.52
CA PHE A 224 16.87 7.84 -35.93
C PHE A 224 18.01 6.88 -35.51
N ASP A 225 19.06 6.80 -36.34
CA ASP A 225 20.22 5.93 -36.13
C ASP A 225 21.14 6.34 -34.96
N GLU A 226 20.89 7.48 -34.30
CA GLU A 226 21.68 7.90 -33.14
C GLU A 226 21.44 6.98 -31.94
N VAL A 227 20.22 6.45 -31.81
CA VAL A 227 19.81 5.55 -30.72
C VAL A 227 20.23 4.13 -31.07
N LYS A 228 21.23 3.61 -30.35
CA LYS A 228 21.76 2.27 -30.57
C LYS A 228 20.65 1.23 -30.38
N ASP A 229 20.55 0.33 -31.34
CA ASP A 229 19.57 -0.75 -31.40
C ASP A 229 18.11 -0.25 -31.39
N GLY A 230 17.89 1.06 -31.48
CA GLY A 230 16.59 1.68 -31.32
C GLY A 230 15.98 1.49 -29.93
N ILE A 231 16.78 1.34 -28.86
CA ILE A 231 16.24 1.07 -27.51
C ILE A 231 16.43 2.25 -26.57
N ILE A 232 15.34 2.66 -25.92
CA ILE A 232 15.34 3.55 -24.76
C ILE A 232 15.05 2.74 -23.50
N TYR A 233 15.85 2.94 -22.47
CA TYR A 233 15.74 2.25 -21.18
C TYR A 233 15.15 3.20 -20.15
N PHE A 234 14.25 2.66 -19.33
CA PHE A 234 13.62 3.33 -18.20
C PHE A 234 13.96 2.56 -16.93
N ASP A 235 14.85 3.12 -16.11
CA ASP A 235 15.08 2.64 -14.75
C ASP A 235 14.19 3.42 -13.79
N TYR A 236 13.38 2.71 -13.01
CA TYR A 236 12.43 3.32 -12.09
C TYR A 236 12.28 2.50 -10.79
N TYR A 237 11.60 3.11 -9.83
CA TYR A 237 11.06 2.44 -8.65
C TYR A 237 9.63 2.03 -8.95
N ALA A 238 9.34 0.74 -8.78
CA ALA A 238 8.01 0.18 -8.84
C ALA A 238 7.50 -0.10 -7.42
N SER A 239 6.18 -0.06 -7.21
CA SER A 239 5.55 -0.39 -5.95
C SER A 239 4.26 -1.15 -6.16
N ASP A 240 4.09 -2.26 -5.43
CA ASP A 240 2.82 -2.98 -5.38
C ASP A 240 1.74 -2.19 -4.62
N PHE A 241 2.15 -1.12 -3.93
CA PHE A 241 1.31 -0.27 -3.08
C PHE A 241 1.04 1.10 -3.70
N SER A 242 1.32 1.30 -5.00
CA SER A 242 1.22 2.62 -5.64
C SER A 242 -0.17 3.24 -5.52
N SER A 243 -1.23 2.42 -5.53
CA SER A 243 -2.61 2.87 -5.29
C SER A 243 -2.80 3.40 -3.87
N GLN A 244 -2.33 2.66 -2.87
CA GLN A 244 -2.45 3.01 -1.45
C GLN A 244 -1.61 4.24 -1.11
N LEU A 245 -0.41 4.36 -1.69
CA LEU A 245 0.46 5.51 -1.51
C LEU A 245 -0.02 6.78 -2.23
N GLY A 246 -0.94 6.62 -3.20
CA GLY A 246 -1.58 7.71 -3.93
C GLY A 246 -2.86 8.26 -3.28
N LEU A 247 -3.29 7.70 -2.14
CA LEU A 247 -4.54 8.11 -1.46
C LEU A 247 -4.39 9.50 -0.83
N SER A 248 -5.15 10.46 -1.34
CA SER A 248 -5.09 11.87 -0.92
C SER A 248 -5.76 12.15 0.42
N ASN A 249 -6.59 11.21 0.89
CA ASN A 249 -7.37 11.28 2.12
C ASN A 249 -6.81 10.43 3.26
N ALA A 250 -5.65 9.80 3.08
CA ALA A 250 -4.96 9.10 4.17
C ALA A 250 -4.62 10.09 5.30
N ASP A 251 -4.87 9.69 6.54
CA ASP A 251 -4.71 10.54 7.75
C ASP A 251 -3.76 9.94 8.80
N GLY A 252 -3.37 8.68 8.63
CA GLY A 252 -2.43 7.98 9.50
C GLY A 252 -2.08 6.57 9.05
N PHE A 253 -1.41 5.85 9.93
CA PHE A 253 -1.06 4.45 9.78
C PHE A 253 -1.55 3.67 10.99
N LYS A 254 -2.13 2.49 10.74
CA LYS A 254 -2.36 1.47 11.75
C LYS A 254 -1.29 0.39 11.61
N ILE A 255 -0.67 0.02 12.72
CA ILE A 255 0.34 -1.02 12.80
C ILE A 255 -0.11 -2.02 13.85
N ASP A 256 -0.37 -3.25 13.43
CA ASP A 256 -0.69 -4.33 14.35
C ASP A 256 0.60 -4.89 14.94
N PHE A 257 0.87 -4.55 16.20
CA PHE A 257 1.99 -5.06 16.97
C PHE A 257 1.63 -6.44 17.55
N ILE A 258 2.42 -7.45 17.23
CA ILE A 258 2.16 -8.83 17.64
C ILE A 258 3.20 -9.27 18.67
N MET A 259 2.74 -9.75 19.83
CA MET A 259 3.61 -10.35 20.85
C MET A 259 3.01 -11.62 21.46
N PRO A 260 3.80 -12.59 21.94
CA PRO A 260 3.26 -13.80 22.56
C PRO A 260 2.43 -13.49 23.82
N SER A 261 1.24 -14.08 23.95
CA SER A 261 0.32 -13.75 25.05
C SER A 261 0.76 -14.30 26.42
N VAL A 262 1.78 -15.16 26.43
CA VAL A 262 2.39 -15.71 27.65
C VAL A 262 3.15 -14.65 28.46
N TYR A 263 3.59 -13.55 27.84
CA TYR A 263 4.33 -12.46 28.49
C TYR A 263 3.42 -11.43 29.19
N TRP A 264 2.31 -11.88 29.78
CA TRP A 264 1.34 -11.02 30.47
C TRP A 264 1.91 -10.29 31.69
N ASP A 265 3.04 -10.75 32.23
CA ASP A 265 3.78 -10.14 33.34
C ASP A 265 4.89 -9.18 32.88
N HIS A 266 5.18 -9.15 31.58
CA HIS A 266 6.20 -8.29 30.94
C HIS A 266 5.60 -7.58 29.72
N THR A 267 4.75 -6.58 29.97
CA THR A 267 3.96 -5.88 28.95
C THR A 267 4.51 -4.51 28.56
N THR A 268 5.72 -4.17 29.00
CA THR A 268 6.32 -2.86 28.72
C THR A 268 7.49 -3.03 27.76
N ILE A 269 7.48 -2.27 26.67
CA ILE A 269 8.59 -2.18 25.70
C ILE A 269 9.36 -0.90 26.01
N GLU A 270 10.67 -1.01 26.25
CA GLU A 270 11.53 0.15 26.58
C GLU A 270 11.47 1.19 25.46
N LYS A 271 11.61 0.76 24.19
CA LYS A 271 11.58 1.67 23.05
C LYS A 271 11.11 0.98 21.76
N LEU A 272 10.12 1.58 21.11
CA LEU A 272 9.72 1.25 19.75
C LEU A 272 9.86 2.50 18.86
N ILE A 273 10.73 2.43 17.85
CA ILE A 273 10.89 3.47 16.83
C ILE A 273 10.28 2.98 15.53
N ILE A 274 9.36 3.77 14.97
CA ILE A 274 8.76 3.53 13.66
C ILE A 274 9.19 4.67 12.75
N SER A 275 9.98 4.36 11.73
CA SER A 275 10.58 5.33 10.82
C SER A 275 10.08 5.12 9.40
N PHE A 276 9.49 6.17 8.84
CA PHE A 276 9.00 6.27 7.48
C PHE A 276 10.06 6.99 6.64
N ASN A 277 10.69 6.27 5.72
CA ASN A 277 11.82 6.75 4.95
C ASN A 277 11.40 7.08 3.52
N ASP A 278 11.80 8.24 3.02
CA ASP A 278 11.48 8.69 1.68
C ASP A 278 12.67 8.54 0.70
N PHE A 279 12.38 8.66 -0.61
CA PHE A 279 13.38 8.64 -1.67
C PHE A 279 14.42 9.77 -1.63
N LEU A 280 14.18 10.81 -0.81
CA LEU A 280 15.08 11.95 -0.66
C LEU A 280 16.05 11.76 0.53
N GLY A 281 15.96 10.62 1.22
CA GLY A 281 16.78 10.30 2.39
C GLY A 281 16.29 10.98 3.67
N ASN A 282 15.07 11.51 3.69
CA ASN A 282 14.45 11.98 4.92
C ASN A 282 13.82 10.80 5.67
N ALA A 283 13.91 10.85 7.00
CA ALA A 283 13.19 9.96 7.88
C ALA A 283 12.16 10.78 8.68
N PHE A 284 10.96 10.24 8.81
CA PHE A 284 9.88 10.75 9.66
C PHE A 284 9.57 9.69 10.69
N THR A 285 9.70 10.01 11.97
CA THR A 285 9.80 8.99 13.02
C THR A 285 8.80 9.21 14.14
N LYS A 286 8.07 8.15 14.50
CA LYS A 286 7.35 8.06 15.77
C LYS A 286 8.17 7.21 16.73
N THR A 287 8.44 7.74 17.92
CA THR A 287 9.09 6.98 18.99
C THR A 287 8.12 6.80 20.14
N PHE A 288 7.92 5.56 20.54
CA PHE A 288 7.25 5.18 21.77
C PHE A 288 8.34 4.83 22.79
N TRP A 289 8.31 5.50 23.93
CA TRP A 289 9.17 5.23 25.08
C TRP A 289 8.33 4.62 26.18
N ASP A 290 8.86 3.60 26.86
CA ASP A 290 8.18 2.91 27.95
C ASP A 290 6.73 2.55 27.59
N LEU A 291 6.55 1.93 26.42
CA LEU A 291 5.24 1.61 25.87
C LEU A 291 4.59 0.53 26.75
N ASP A 292 3.67 0.93 27.63
CA ASP A 292 2.94 0.04 28.53
C ASP A 292 1.70 -0.55 27.84
N LEU A 293 1.75 -1.86 27.57
CA LEU A 293 0.69 -2.61 26.92
C LEU A 293 -0.25 -3.31 27.91
N ARG A 294 -0.09 -3.09 29.23
CA ARG A 294 -0.83 -3.84 30.26
C ARG A 294 -2.34 -3.78 30.10
N GLU A 295 -2.87 -2.65 29.64
CA GLU A 295 -4.32 -2.46 29.45
C GLU A 295 -4.93 -3.49 28.49
N TYR A 296 -4.17 -3.95 27.49
CA TYR A 296 -4.62 -4.97 26.52
C TYR A 296 -4.63 -6.39 27.11
N PHE A 297 -3.95 -6.61 28.24
CA PHE A 297 -3.85 -7.91 28.91
C PHE A 297 -4.86 -8.08 30.05
N MET A 298 -5.65 -7.04 30.38
CA MET A 298 -6.66 -7.13 31.43
C MET A 298 -7.76 -8.14 31.07
N ASP A 299 -8.16 -8.99 32.03
CA ASP A 299 -9.14 -10.07 31.82
C ASP A 299 -10.43 -9.63 31.12
N SER A 300 -10.88 -8.39 31.36
CA SER A 300 -12.10 -7.83 30.78
C SER A 300 -12.02 -7.54 29.28
N VAL A 301 -10.82 -7.39 28.71
CA VAL A 301 -10.61 -6.99 27.30
C VAL A 301 -9.65 -7.90 26.55
N LYS A 302 -8.88 -8.74 27.25
CA LYS A 302 -7.85 -9.62 26.66
C LYS A 302 -8.36 -10.43 25.47
N SER A 303 -9.58 -10.96 25.56
CA SER A 303 -10.18 -11.77 24.48
C SER A 303 -10.39 -11.00 23.17
N ASN A 304 -10.39 -9.67 23.20
CA ASN A 304 -10.54 -8.83 22.01
C ASN A 304 -9.23 -8.73 21.21
N TYR A 305 -8.09 -8.97 21.87
CA TYR A 305 -6.76 -8.82 21.30
C TYR A 305 -5.99 -10.15 21.21
N GLU A 306 -6.34 -11.16 22.01
CA GLU A 306 -5.72 -12.49 21.96
C GLU A 306 -6.20 -13.24 20.70
N GLN A 307 -5.25 -13.63 19.85
CA GLN A 307 -5.49 -14.43 18.65
C GLN A 307 -4.60 -15.67 18.65
N ASP A 308 -5.04 -16.72 17.97
CA ASP A 308 -4.23 -17.91 17.69
C ASP A 308 -3.75 -17.85 16.23
N ILE A 309 -2.46 -17.56 16.03
CA ILE A 309 -1.88 -17.44 14.70
C ILE A 309 -1.10 -18.72 14.40
N PHE A 310 -1.46 -19.39 13.30
CA PHE A 310 -0.77 -20.59 12.85
C PHE A 310 0.74 -20.32 12.67
N GLY A 311 1.58 -21.12 13.33
CA GLY A 311 3.04 -20.98 13.29
C GLY A 311 3.63 -20.08 14.39
N ILE A 312 2.84 -19.24 15.05
CA ILE A 312 3.28 -18.36 16.16
C ILE A 312 2.61 -18.77 17.49
N GLY A 313 1.40 -19.33 17.43
CA GLY A 313 0.59 -19.72 18.58
C GLY A 313 -0.25 -18.57 19.12
N LYS A 314 -0.55 -18.60 20.42
CA LYS A 314 -1.35 -17.57 21.09
C LYS A 314 -0.55 -16.27 21.26
N VAL A 315 -1.07 -15.21 20.67
CA VAL A 315 -0.46 -13.89 20.64
C VAL A 315 -1.48 -12.82 21.02
N MET A 316 -0.98 -11.67 21.44
CA MET A 316 -1.73 -10.43 21.51
C MET A 316 -1.46 -9.64 20.23
N VAL A 317 -2.52 -9.23 19.54
CA VAL A 317 -2.48 -8.34 18.36
C VAL A 317 -2.98 -6.98 18.82
N ILE A 318 -2.05 -6.04 18.99
CA ILE A 318 -2.31 -4.73 19.59
C ILE A 318 -2.19 -3.64 18.50
N PRO A 319 -3.26 -2.89 18.23
CA PRO A 319 -3.23 -1.85 17.21
C PRO A 319 -2.53 -0.61 17.72
N LEU A 320 -1.49 -0.16 17.00
CA LEU A 320 -0.81 1.10 17.23
C LEU A 320 -1.16 2.07 16.11
N TYR A 321 -1.75 3.22 16.47
CA TYR A 321 -2.10 4.26 15.51
C TYR A 321 -1.05 5.38 15.48
N ILE A 322 -0.67 5.79 14.29
CA ILE A 322 0.25 6.90 14.04
C ILE A 322 -0.42 7.92 13.12
N PRO A 323 -0.89 9.06 13.65
CA PRO A 323 -1.42 10.14 12.83
C PRO A 323 -0.32 10.75 11.94
N MET A 324 -0.64 11.04 10.68
CA MET A 324 0.28 11.74 9.77
C MET A 324 0.76 13.08 10.34
N LYS A 325 -0.07 13.77 11.13
CA LYS A 325 0.30 15.02 11.79
C LYS A 325 1.51 14.84 12.71
N GLU A 326 1.64 13.71 13.39
CA GLU A 326 2.80 13.45 14.25
C GLU A 326 4.06 13.21 13.41
N LEU A 327 3.92 12.56 12.25
CA LEU A 327 5.03 12.38 11.31
C LEU A 327 5.51 13.71 10.73
N LEU A 328 4.59 14.60 10.36
CA LEU A 328 4.92 15.96 9.91
C LEU A 328 5.75 16.74 10.95
N LEU A 329 5.42 16.59 12.23
CA LEU A 329 6.14 17.27 13.31
C LEU A 329 7.50 16.64 13.63
N SER A 330 7.71 15.37 13.27
CA SER A 330 8.97 14.66 13.51
C SER A 330 10.14 15.19 12.66
N ASN A 331 9.86 15.81 11.52
CA ASN A 331 10.85 16.44 10.65
C ASN A 331 10.34 17.79 10.13
N PRO A 332 10.39 18.86 10.95
CA PRO A 332 9.65 20.11 10.71
C PRO A 332 10.13 20.91 9.49
N TYR A 333 11.26 20.53 8.89
CA TYR A 333 11.82 21.19 7.72
C TYR A 333 11.49 20.47 6.40
N LYS A 334 10.74 19.37 6.47
CA LYS A 334 10.40 18.53 5.33
C LYS A 334 8.90 18.26 5.34
N ILE A 335 8.31 18.18 4.16
CA ILE A 335 6.91 17.79 4.00
C ILE A 335 6.86 16.28 3.94
N PHE A 336 6.03 15.68 4.79
CA PHE A 336 5.74 14.25 4.70
C PHE A 336 4.78 14.02 3.53
N GLU A 337 5.22 13.26 2.54
CA GLU A 337 4.43 12.95 1.35
C GLU A 337 4.37 11.44 1.16
N LEU A 338 3.15 10.88 1.21
CA LEU A 338 2.93 9.43 1.19
C LEU A 338 3.51 8.77 -0.06
N HIS A 339 3.34 9.40 -1.22
CA HIS A 339 3.85 8.92 -2.51
C HIS A 339 5.39 8.95 -2.63
N LEU A 340 6.09 9.59 -1.68
CA LEU A 340 7.56 9.61 -1.62
C LEU A 340 8.13 8.51 -0.73
N LEU A 341 7.29 7.74 -0.03
CA LEU A 341 7.76 6.67 0.83
C LEU A 341 8.42 5.56 0.02
N ASP A 342 9.63 5.19 0.47
CA ASP A 342 10.41 4.08 -0.06
C ASP A 342 10.35 2.87 0.88
N SER A 343 10.40 3.10 2.19
CA SER A 343 10.34 2.03 3.18
C SER A 343 9.77 2.48 4.52
N ILE A 344 9.27 1.51 5.28
CA ILE A 344 8.93 1.68 6.70
C ILE A 344 9.83 0.74 7.49
N SER A 345 10.41 1.24 8.57
CA SER A 345 11.27 0.45 9.44
C SER A 345 10.82 0.54 10.89
N PHE A 346 10.97 -0.56 11.60
CA PHE A 346 10.57 -0.76 12.98
C PHE A 346 11.81 -1.17 13.76
N THR A 347 12.19 -0.41 14.77
CA THR A 347 13.31 -0.74 15.66
C THR A 347 12.78 -0.89 17.07
N ILE A 348 12.95 -2.09 17.61
CA ILE A 348 12.54 -2.46 18.95
C ILE A 348 13.81 -2.60 19.78
N SER A 349 13.98 -1.66 20.71
CA SER A 349 14.96 -1.77 21.80
C SER A 349 14.18 -2.23 23.02
N ASP A 350 14.56 -3.37 23.57
CA ASP A 350 13.91 -3.93 24.74
C ASP A 350 14.96 -4.45 25.71
N SER A 351 14.56 -4.54 26.97
CA SER A 351 15.29 -5.19 28.04
C SER A 351 15.76 -6.57 27.58
N PRO A 352 16.97 -7.04 27.96
CA PRO A 352 17.56 -8.30 27.50
C PRO A 352 16.69 -9.56 27.70
N MET A 353 15.53 -9.47 28.35
CA MET A 353 14.64 -10.59 28.64
C MET A 353 13.60 -10.90 27.56
N TRP A 354 13.43 -10.07 26.53
CA TRP A 354 12.51 -10.35 25.42
C TRP A 354 13.18 -11.20 24.33
N PRO A 355 12.57 -12.32 23.90
CA PRO A 355 12.93 -12.98 22.66
C PRO A 355 12.37 -12.25 21.42
#